data_AF-A0A9D2RQP6-F1
#
_entry.id   AF-A0A9D2RQP6-F1
#
_cell.length_a   1.000
_cell.length_b   1.000
_cell.length_c   1.000
_cell.angle_alpha   90.00
_cell.angle_beta   90.00
_cell.angle_gamma   90.00
#
_symmetry.space_group_name_H-M   'P 1'
#
loop_
_entity.id
_entity.type
_entity.pdbx_description
1 polymer ?
#
loop_
_entity_poly.entity_id
_entity_poly.type
_entity_poly.pdbx_seq_one_letter_code
_entity_poly.pdbx_strand_id
1 'polypeptide(L)'
;MEKPNTNTPTTPSVPSTPSGGCQPGQGSLPGTCASMAFPFVPMQEENPVRYSRMEALQTGTLFPGLDLPFKAAIQAKTKMANTALVELMALDFAIDELGLYLTTHAQDQEALQLYWSYIKLAREGREKYQKMYGPLLQTDLTPEDGFAWLKDPWPWEEGGNA
;
A
#
# COMPACT_ATOMS: atom_id res chain seq x y z
N MET A 1 14.13 20.10 -66.53
CA MET A 1 13.93 18.69 -66.13
C MET A 1 14.83 18.40 -64.94
N GLU A 2 14.30 18.46 -63.72
CA GLU A 2 15.01 18.15 -62.47
C GLU A 2 14.50 16.78 -61.97
N LYS A 3 15.40 15.88 -61.60
CA LYS A 3 15.07 14.50 -61.19
C LYS A 3 14.48 14.48 -59.76
N PRO A 4 13.55 13.56 -59.44
CA PRO A 4 13.00 13.48 -58.09
C PRO A 4 14.01 12.85 -57.13
N ASN A 5 14.31 13.57 -56.04
CA ASN A 5 15.08 13.10 -54.89
C ASN A 5 14.26 12.08 -54.09
N THR A 6 14.71 10.83 -54.05
CA THR A 6 14.21 9.81 -53.11
C THR A 6 14.94 9.94 -51.77
N ASN A 7 14.41 10.78 -50.88
CA ASN A 7 14.79 10.76 -49.47
C ASN A 7 13.93 9.74 -48.74
N THR A 8 14.45 8.53 -48.60
CA THR A 8 13.86 7.48 -47.75
C THR A 8 14.06 7.88 -46.28
N PRO A 9 13.04 7.80 -45.41
CA PRO A 9 13.22 8.06 -43.98
C PRO A 9 14.13 6.99 -43.37
N THR A 10 15.21 7.41 -42.72
CA THR A 10 16.04 6.52 -41.89
C THR A 10 15.21 6.02 -40.71
N THR A 11 14.84 4.74 -40.78
CA THR A 11 14.26 4.00 -39.66
C THR A 11 15.21 4.08 -38.45
N PRO A 12 14.72 4.37 -37.23
CA PRO A 12 15.57 4.30 -36.04
C PRO A 12 16.10 2.88 -35.92
N SER A 13 17.42 2.72 -35.94
CA SER A 13 18.07 1.43 -35.74
C SER A 13 17.72 0.91 -34.35
N VAL A 14 16.93 -0.16 -34.29
CA VAL A 14 16.70 -0.93 -33.06
C VAL A 14 18.09 -1.41 -32.57
N PRO A 15 18.49 -1.15 -31.31
CA PRO A 15 19.76 -1.61 -30.81
C PRO A 15 19.85 -3.13 -30.95
N SER A 16 20.86 -3.59 -31.68
CA SER A 16 21.10 -5.00 -31.96
C SER A 16 21.29 -5.78 -30.66
N THR A 17 20.56 -6.90 -30.52
CA THR A 17 20.79 -7.90 -29.47
C THR A 17 22.27 -8.27 -29.42
N PRO A 18 22.92 -8.33 -28.24
CA PRO A 18 24.32 -8.74 -28.15
C PRO A 18 24.51 -10.10 -28.82
N SER A 19 25.43 -10.16 -29.79
CA SER A 19 25.66 -11.31 -30.69
C SER A 19 26.39 -12.49 -30.04
N GLY A 20 26.47 -12.52 -28.72
CA GLY A 20 26.90 -13.65 -27.92
C GLY A 20 25.97 -13.71 -26.70
N GLY A 21 25.53 -14.91 -26.33
CA GLY A 21 24.66 -15.08 -25.16
C GLY A 21 25.20 -14.38 -23.93
N CYS A 22 24.29 -13.89 -23.07
CA CYS A 22 24.69 -13.24 -21.83
C CYS A 22 25.40 -14.22 -20.88
N GLN A 23 26.29 -13.70 -20.03
CA GLN A 23 26.99 -14.52 -19.04
C GLN A 23 26.00 -15.18 -18.08
N PRO A 24 26.35 -16.33 -17.45
CA PRO A 24 25.55 -16.92 -16.38
C PRO A 24 25.21 -15.87 -15.30
N GLY A 25 23.92 -15.67 -15.00
CA GLY A 25 23.45 -14.62 -14.10
C GLY A 25 23.01 -13.31 -14.78
N GLN A 26 23.10 -13.20 -16.11
CA GLN A 26 22.65 -12.04 -16.88
C GLN A 26 21.57 -12.41 -17.91
N GLY A 27 20.59 -11.51 -18.09
CA GLY A 27 19.54 -11.59 -19.10
C GLY A 27 19.76 -10.57 -20.21
N SER A 28 19.13 -10.78 -21.37
CA SER A 28 19.20 -9.87 -22.51
C SER A 28 18.19 -8.74 -22.36
N LEU A 29 18.67 -7.49 -22.32
CA LEU A 29 17.87 -6.29 -22.54
C LEU A 29 18.13 -5.75 -23.96
N PRO A 30 17.29 -4.85 -24.50
CA PRO A 30 17.56 -4.21 -25.79
C PRO A 30 18.94 -3.55 -25.79
N GLY A 31 19.87 -4.08 -26.61
CA GLY A 31 21.22 -3.55 -26.77
C GLY A 31 22.24 -3.85 -25.67
N THR A 32 21.90 -4.59 -24.60
CA THR A 32 22.86 -4.91 -23.54
C THR A 32 22.49 -6.16 -22.74
N CYS A 33 23.47 -6.81 -22.12
CA CYS A 33 23.23 -7.79 -21.07
C CYS A 33 23.17 -7.08 -19.71
N ALA A 34 22.18 -7.43 -18.90
CA ALA A 34 22.04 -6.90 -17.54
C ALA A 34 21.91 -8.05 -16.55
N SER A 35 22.26 -7.82 -15.28
CA SER A 35 22.04 -8.79 -14.21
C SER A 35 20.58 -9.24 -14.18
N MET A 36 20.34 -10.55 -14.10
CA MET A 36 19.00 -11.08 -13.90
C MET A 36 18.47 -10.60 -12.55
N ALA A 37 17.28 -9.99 -12.56
CA ALA A 37 16.56 -9.70 -11.33
C ALA A 37 16.05 -11.04 -10.77
N PHE A 38 16.55 -11.44 -9.61
CA PHE A 38 15.96 -12.51 -8.81
C PHE A 38 15.02 -11.86 -7.81
N PRO A 39 13.70 -11.86 -8.02
CA PRO A 39 12.79 -11.37 -7.01
C PRO A 39 12.91 -12.30 -5.80
N PHE A 40 13.31 -11.76 -4.66
CA PHE A 40 13.09 -12.45 -3.39
C PHE A 40 11.60 -12.39 -3.10
N VAL A 41 10.92 -13.53 -3.20
CA VAL A 41 9.50 -13.65 -2.85
C VAL A 41 9.44 -14.27 -1.46
N PRO A 42 9.25 -13.48 -0.39
CA PRO A 42 9.07 -14.04 0.94
C PRO A 42 7.79 -14.88 0.95
N MET A 43 7.91 -16.14 1.36
CA MET A 43 6.75 -16.97 1.66
C MET A 43 6.26 -16.65 3.07
N GLN A 44 4.98 -16.39 3.24
CA GLN A 44 4.38 -16.24 4.56
C GLN A 44 4.20 -17.62 5.19
N GLU A 45 4.78 -17.81 6.38
CA GLU A 45 4.63 -19.04 7.15
C GLU A 45 3.24 -19.14 7.77
N GLU A 46 2.88 -20.33 8.24
CA GLU A 46 1.61 -20.56 8.96
C GLU A 46 1.71 -19.97 10.37
N ASN A 47 0.75 -19.09 10.71
CA ASN A 47 0.68 -18.34 11.96
C ASN A 47 1.98 -17.59 12.35
N PRO A 48 2.45 -16.63 11.52
CA PRO A 48 3.70 -15.93 11.77
C PRO A 48 3.57 -14.91 12.90
N VAL A 49 4.70 -14.47 13.46
CA VAL A 49 4.76 -13.33 14.38
C VAL A 49 4.23 -12.07 13.69
N ARG A 50 3.49 -11.22 14.42
CA ARG A 50 2.83 -10.02 13.89
C ARG A 50 3.22 -8.80 14.72
N TYR A 51 3.36 -7.65 14.06
CA TYR A 51 3.48 -6.37 14.75
C TYR A 51 2.17 -5.98 15.45
N SER A 52 2.26 -5.04 16.39
CA SER A 52 1.06 -4.36 16.90
C SER A 52 0.41 -3.54 15.77
N ARG A 53 -0.90 -3.29 15.83
CA ARG A 53 -1.61 -2.50 14.80
C ARG A 53 -0.98 -1.12 14.53
N MET A 54 -0.52 -0.45 15.59
CA MET A 54 0.14 0.86 15.49
C MET A 54 1.49 0.76 14.81
N GLU A 55 2.28 -0.23 15.20
CA GLU A 55 3.59 -0.49 14.60
C GLU A 55 3.44 -0.93 13.15
N ALA A 56 2.45 -1.77 12.84
CA ALA A 56 2.14 -2.24 11.50
C ALA A 56 1.74 -1.09 10.56
N LEU A 57 0.91 -0.15 11.05
CA LEU A 57 0.57 1.07 10.30
C LEU A 57 1.80 1.92 10.03
N GLN A 58 2.68 2.08 11.03
CA GLN A 58 3.93 2.80 10.86
C GLN A 58 4.83 2.08 9.86
N THR A 59 4.98 0.76 9.98
CA THR A 59 5.93 0.00 9.18
C THR A 59 5.45 -0.27 7.76
N GLY A 60 4.13 -0.23 7.55
CA GLY A 60 3.48 -0.57 6.29
C GLY A 60 3.48 -2.07 6.00
N THR A 61 3.53 -2.90 7.05
CA THR A 61 3.35 -4.36 6.98
C THR A 61 2.92 -4.89 8.34
N LEU A 62 1.96 -5.81 8.39
CA LEU A 62 1.64 -6.51 9.64
C LEU A 62 2.68 -7.57 10.00
N PHE A 63 3.45 -8.03 9.01
CA PHE A 63 4.36 -9.16 9.12
C PHE A 63 5.82 -8.68 9.12
N PRO A 64 6.60 -8.93 10.20
CA PRO A 64 8.01 -8.56 10.28
C PRO A 64 8.88 -9.17 9.17
N GLY A 65 8.57 -10.40 8.75
CA GLY A 65 9.27 -11.06 7.63
C GLY A 65 9.12 -10.35 6.28
N LEU A 66 8.20 -9.38 6.18
CA LEU A 66 7.94 -8.56 4.99
C LEU A 66 8.41 -7.10 5.17
N ASP A 67 9.03 -6.76 6.29
CA ASP A 67 9.62 -5.43 6.53
C ASP A 67 10.95 -5.29 5.78
N LEU A 68 10.85 -4.97 4.49
CA LEU A 68 12.01 -4.81 3.61
C LEU A 68 12.74 -3.48 3.88
N PRO A 69 14.07 -3.42 3.71
CA PRO A 69 14.89 -2.25 4.03
C PRO A 69 14.52 -0.96 3.26
N PHE A 70 13.81 -1.09 2.13
CA PHE A 70 13.25 0.06 1.41
C PHE A 70 12.13 0.76 2.20
N LYS A 71 11.31 0.03 2.96
CA LYS A 71 10.20 0.57 3.76
C LYS A 71 10.71 1.36 4.97
N ALA A 72 11.72 0.85 5.69
CA ALA A 72 12.32 1.53 6.85
C ALA A 72 12.75 2.98 6.56
N ALA A 73 13.22 3.27 5.33
CA ALA A 73 13.62 4.62 4.91
C ALA A 73 12.44 5.60 4.73
N ILE A 74 11.22 5.10 4.44
CA ILE A 74 10.00 5.90 4.29
C ILE A 74 9.36 6.17 5.66
N GLN A 75 9.43 5.21 6.58
CA GLN A 75 8.89 5.30 7.94
C GLN A 75 9.52 6.43 8.76
N ALA A 76 10.84 6.62 8.64
CA ALA A 76 11.56 7.69 9.34
C ALA A 76 11.05 9.11 9.00
N LYS A 77 10.33 9.26 7.88
CA LYS A 77 9.78 10.54 7.42
C LYS A 77 8.30 10.72 7.76
N THR A 78 7.62 9.69 8.25
CA THR A 78 6.16 9.67 8.43
C THR A 78 5.81 9.51 9.90
N LYS A 79 6.05 10.54 10.70
CA LYS A 79 5.69 10.52 12.13
C LYS A 79 4.20 10.83 12.26
N MET A 80 3.39 9.80 12.53
CA MET A 80 1.97 9.99 12.81
C MET A 80 1.76 10.34 14.29
N ALA A 81 1.00 11.40 14.57
CA ALA A 81 0.56 11.73 15.92
C ALA A 81 -0.46 10.68 16.39
N ASN A 82 -0.44 10.31 17.68
CA ASN A 82 -1.38 9.33 18.21
C ASN A 82 -2.74 10.02 18.47
N THR A 83 -3.55 10.11 17.41
CA THR A 83 -4.91 10.67 17.43
C THR A 83 -5.95 9.56 17.25
N ALA A 84 -7.21 9.85 17.60
CA ALA A 84 -8.32 8.92 17.39
C ALA A 84 -8.46 8.48 15.91
N LEU A 85 -8.08 9.34 14.95
CA LEU A 85 -8.07 8.98 13.53
C LEU A 85 -6.96 7.96 13.24
N VAL A 86 -5.77 8.13 13.80
CA VAL A 86 -4.64 7.21 13.57
C VAL A 86 -4.91 5.83 14.15
N GLU A 87 -5.61 5.74 15.29
CA GLU A 87 -6.09 4.46 15.81
C GLU A 87 -7.06 3.76 14.83
N LEU A 88 -7.97 4.51 14.20
CA LEU A 88 -8.86 3.97 13.16
C LEU A 88 -8.12 3.51 11.92
N MET A 89 -7.18 4.32 11.43
CA MET A 89 -6.36 3.96 10.28
C MET A 89 -5.56 2.68 10.53
N ALA A 90 -5.07 2.47 11.76
CA ALA A 90 -4.33 1.25 12.10
C ALA A 90 -5.23 0.02 12.21
N LEU A 91 -6.48 0.20 12.66
CA LEU A 91 -7.48 -0.87 12.63
C LEU A 91 -7.80 -1.25 11.18
N ASP A 92 -8.10 -0.27 10.33
CA ASP A 92 -8.42 -0.49 8.91
C ASP A 92 -7.22 -1.14 8.18
N PHE A 93 -5.99 -0.67 8.42
CA PHE A 93 -4.78 -1.29 7.89
C PHE A 93 -4.62 -2.76 8.30
N ALA A 94 -4.82 -3.07 9.58
CA ALA A 94 -4.68 -4.44 10.07
C ALA A 94 -5.79 -5.36 9.53
N ILE A 95 -6.99 -4.84 9.25
CA ILE A 95 -8.08 -5.58 8.60
C ILE A 95 -7.66 -5.97 7.18
N ASP A 96 -7.15 -5.03 6.38
CA ASP A 96 -6.73 -5.29 5.01
C ASP A 96 -5.59 -6.33 4.95
N GLU A 97 -4.57 -6.19 5.80
CA GLU A 97 -3.43 -7.11 5.86
C GLU A 97 -3.86 -8.53 6.28
N LEU A 98 -4.75 -8.65 7.27
CA LEU A 98 -5.29 -9.95 7.70
C LEU A 98 -6.17 -10.57 6.62
N GLY A 99 -6.99 -9.78 5.92
CA GLY A 99 -7.81 -10.26 4.81
C GLY A 99 -6.95 -10.81 3.67
N LEU A 100 -5.85 -10.11 3.35
CA LEU A 100 -4.89 -10.58 2.35
C LEU A 100 -4.20 -11.88 2.80
N TYR A 101 -3.74 -11.96 4.06
CA TYR A 101 -3.12 -13.17 4.61
C TYR A 101 -4.08 -14.38 4.59
N LEU A 102 -5.35 -14.18 4.95
CA LEU A 102 -6.37 -15.23 4.96
C LEU A 102 -6.72 -15.75 3.56
N THR A 103 -6.45 -14.97 2.51
CA THR A 103 -6.64 -15.41 1.12
C THR A 103 -5.75 -16.62 0.78
N THR A 104 -4.56 -16.70 1.37
CA THR A 104 -3.65 -17.85 1.21
C THR A 104 -3.73 -18.84 2.39
N HIS A 105 -4.21 -18.41 3.55
CA HIS A 105 -4.30 -19.21 4.79
C HIS A 105 -5.74 -19.38 5.29
N ALA A 106 -6.64 -19.86 4.42
CA ALA A 106 -8.08 -19.91 4.70
C ALA A 106 -8.48 -20.77 5.93
N GLN A 107 -7.60 -21.65 6.40
CA GLN A 107 -7.85 -22.53 7.54
C GLN A 107 -7.36 -21.96 8.88
N ASP A 108 -6.60 -20.86 8.87
CA ASP A 108 -6.07 -20.22 10.08
C ASP A 108 -7.19 -19.53 10.86
N GLN A 109 -7.78 -20.26 11.80
CA GLN A 109 -8.90 -19.79 12.62
C GLN A 109 -8.51 -18.69 13.59
N GLU A 110 -7.25 -18.64 14.03
CA GLU A 110 -6.76 -17.59 14.92
C GLU A 110 -6.72 -16.24 14.20
N ALA A 111 -6.14 -16.22 12.99
CA ALA A 111 -6.13 -15.04 12.13
C ALA A 111 -7.55 -14.61 11.73
N LEU A 112 -8.45 -15.56 11.49
CA LEU A 112 -9.85 -15.28 11.17
C LEU A 112 -10.59 -14.62 12.35
N GLN A 113 -10.40 -15.13 13.57
CA GLN A 113 -10.98 -14.51 14.77
C GLN A 113 -10.43 -13.10 15.00
N LEU A 114 -9.14 -12.90 14.78
CA LEU A 114 -8.51 -11.59 14.90
C LEU A 114 -9.10 -10.60 13.88
N TYR A 115 -9.26 -11.02 12.62
CA TYR A 115 -9.88 -10.25 11.55
C TYR A 115 -11.29 -9.78 11.93
N TRP A 116 -12.14 -10.70 12.42
CA TRP A 116 -13.48 -10.33 12.89
C TRP A 116 -13.46 -9.39 14.10
N SER A 117 -12.53 -9.59 15.03
CA SER A 117 -12.39 -8.73 16.21
C SER A 117 -12.01 -7.30 15.82
N TYR A 118 -11.15 -7.14 14.82
CA TYR A 118 -10.69 -5.83 14.34
C TYR A 118 -11.77 -5.11 13.55
N ILE A 119 -12.55 -5.82 12.72
CA ILE A 119 -13.74 -5.25 12.06
C ILE A 119 -14.71 -4.69 13.11
N LYS A 120 -14.97 -5.43 14.19
CA LYS A 120 -15.86 -4.96 15.26
C LYS A 120 -15.30 -3.69 15.93
N LEU A 121 -14.02 -3.70 16.29
CA LEU A 121 -13.35 -2.53 16.90
C LEU A 121 -13.33 -1.31 15.96
N ALA A 122 -13.07 -1.51 14.66
CA ALA A 122 -13.05 -0.46 13.67
C ALA A 122 -14.43 0.20 13.51
N ARG A 123 -15.51 -0.61 13.49
CA ARG A 123 -16.88 -0.10 13.46
C ARG A 123 -17.22 0.72 14.70
N GLU A 124 -16.94 0.19 15.89
CA GLU A 124 -17.19 0.90 17.15
C GLU A 124 -16.36 2.20 17.25
N GLY A 125 -15.10 2.16 16.82
CA GLY A 125 -14.24 3.32 16.80
C GLY A 125 -14.72 4.38 15.81
N ARG A 126 -15.18 3.97 14.61
CA ARG A 126 -15.70 4.85 13.58
C ARG A 126 -16.96 5.57 14.06
N GLU A 127 -17.89 4.84 14.68
CA GLU A 127 -19.09 5.42 15.29
C GLU A 127 -18.75 6.44 16.39
N LYS A 128 -17.78 6.12 17.26
CA LYS A 128 -17.32 7.04 18.31
C LYS A 128 -16.64 8.28 17.73
N TYR A 129 -15.79 8.10 16.72
CA TYR A 129 -15.11 9.20 16.05
C TYR A 129 -16.11 10.13 15.39
N GLN A 130 -17.06 9.58 14.62
CA GLN A 130 -18.07 10.37 13.92
C GLN A 130 -18.95 11.18 14.88
N LYS A 131 -19.24 10.63 16.05
CA LYS A 131 -20.00 11.33 17.09
C LYS A 131 -19.23 12.51 17.70
N MET A 132 -17.90 12.44 17.76
CA MET A 132 -17.07 13.46 18.40
C MET A 132 -16.48 14.49 17.43
N TYR A 133 -16.20 14.07 16.18
CA TYR A 133 -15.40 14.81 15.21
C TYR A 133 -16.06 14.91 13.83
N GLY A 134 -17.33 14.53 13.70
CA GLY A 134 -18.07 14.65 12.44
C GLY A 134 -17.77 13.56 11.39
N PRO A 135 -18.32 13.69 10.17
CA PRO A 135 -18.29 12.63 9.16
C PRO A 135 -16.87 12.30 8.67
N LEU A 136 -16.62 11.00 8.46
CA LEU A 136 -15.35 10.45 7.94
C LEU A 136 -15.42 10.14 6.43
N LEU A 137 -16.61 9.94 5.89
CA LEU A 137 -16.87 9.68 4.49
C LEU A 137 -17.89 10.69 3.96
N GLN A 138 -17.80 11.01 2.67
CA GLN A 138 -18.81 11.82 1.97
C GLN A 138 -20.21 11.19 2.07
N THR A 139 -20.29 9.87 2.22
CA THR A 139 -21.55 9.12 2.32
C THR A 139 -22.14 9.07 3.73
N ASP A 140 -21.47 9.63 4.73
CA ASP A 140 -21.97 9.64 6.10
C ASP A 140 -23.14 10.61 6.25
N LEU A 141 -24.19 10.19 6.95
CA LEU A 141 -25.36 11.01 7.20
C LEU A 141 -25.03 12.10 8.21
N THR A 142 -25.24 13.36 7.82
CA THR A 142 -25.00 14.53 8.68
C THR A 142 -26.32 15.10 9.20
N PRO A 143 -26.44 15.48 10.49
CA PRO A 143 -27.73 15.85 11.09
C PRO A 143 -28.41 17.15 10.61
N GLU A 144 -27.93 17.87 9.59
CA GLU A 144 -28.44 19.22 9.23
C GLU A 144 -28.48 19.48 7.72
N ASP A 145 -29.21 20.53 7.32
CA ASP A 145 -29.29 21.06 5.95
C ASP A 145 -27.90 21.51 5.44
N GLY A 146 -27.10 20.59 4.89
CA GLY A 146 -25.83 20.92 4.25
C GLY A 146 -24.84 19.77 4.16
N PHE A 147 -23.64 20.08 3.63
CA PHE A 147 -22.53 19.14 3.46
C PHE A 147 -21.52 19.35 4.59
N ALA A 148 -21.69 18.69 5.75
CA ALA A 148 -20.75 18.86 6.87
C ALA A 148 -19.32 18.40 6.54
N TRP A 149 -19.15 17.57 5.50
CA TRP A 149 -17.84 17.19 4.93
C TRP A 149 -16.99 18.37 4.44
N LEU A 150 -17.62 19.48 4.04
CA LEU A 150 -16.91 20.68 3.55
C LEU A 150 -16.57 21.68 4.66
N LYS A 151 -16.95 21.40 5.90
CA LYS A 151 -16.58 22.25 7.04
C LYS A 151 -15.14 21.90 7.45
N ASP A 152 -14.45 22.89 7.99
CA ASP A 152 -13.14 22.71 8.62
C ASP A 152 -13.34 22.51 10.14
N PRO A 153 -12.42 21.81 10.84
CA PRO A 153 -11.19 21.22 10.33
C PRO A 153 -11.38 19.76 9.85
N TRP A 154 -10.69 19.40 8.77
CA TRP A 154 -10.91 18.09 8.13
C TRP A 154 -10.45 16.94 9.03
N PRO A 155 -10.92 15.70 8.83
CA PRO A 155 -10.62 14.59 9.74
C PRO A 155 -9.11 14.35 9.98
N TRP A 156 -8.27 14.67 9.00
CA TRP A 156 -6.82 14.56 9.06
C TRP A 156 -6.08 15.78 9.61
N GLU A 157 -6.80 16.84 9.96
CA GLU A 157 -6.27 18.02 10.64
C GLU A 157 -6.39 17.89 12.16
N GLU A 158 -5.62 18.68 12.91
CA GLU A 158 -5.73 18.71 14.37
C GLU A 158 -7.11 19.26 14.79
N GLY A 159 -7.88 18.44 15.51
CA GLY A 159 -9.17 18.83 16.10
C GLY A 159 -10.40 18.16 15.51
N GLY A 160 -10.38 17.76 14.22
CA GLY A 160 -11.53 17.16 13.50
C GLY A 160 -12.78 18.07 13.44
N ASN A 161 -13.75 17.75 12.58
CA ASN A 161 -14.96 18.58 12.35
C ASN A 161 -15.83 18.64 13.62
N ALA A 162 -15.49 19.53 14.55
CA ALA A 162 -16.20 19.76 15.81
C ALA A 162 -17.51 20.53 15.61
#